data_AF-A0A2T1GGC7-F1
#
_entry.id   AF-A0A2T1GGC7-F1
#
_cell.length_a   1.000
_cell.length_b   1.000
_cell.length_c   1.000
_cell.angle_alpha   90.00
_cell.angle_beta   90.00
_cell.angle_gamma   90.00
#
_symmetry.space_group_name_H-M   'P 1'
#
loop_
_entity.id
_entity.type
_entity.pdbx_description
1 polymer ?
#
loop_
_entity_poly.entity_id
_entity_poly.type
_entity_poly.pdbx_seq_one_letter_code
_entity_poly.pdbx_strand_id
1 'polypeptide(L)'
;MDDLINFINDKEVNLAESYIKKWEKILFSTHLIDKDRAKAAVESAYTILNLPIPELIFLPSPYVNTGMLGTLDLSKYIFLRSCLKDKLRKSIWDRTDELYFKKPHGESKYCHLDRSELFQHLCECIYYNSTLINNNPPFFDENTFFQIYLFEFRYTNPWYYDLHVNSISNECNMEIWNTWKSLCEECPYIVAFENTCIIIERPIELYLDRQLLTHAEGKAAIKFIDGHQIYCNHGIIISDKYGKIHPNDWQSSWILSEQKIEFNEDIACVLICNIGYKKFREEVPDREHQYWLNYHALIFNSISKIADWLFFYHDDFYHYLNPDVSEQLVTKKTFEFECFFNSFPFKLSQELQSLCLGYDGSYQIAPGLYFYPIEQAIQNYTFECQSYFIRLFHGDRQEIYYVLCDNEERMISPVYCQFPGKEPVIYAECVTSLIVTIAQCYQEGAYYIAIDEETGKRSIEQDLDKIEPIFEKFNPDQIDTWRSLWKS
;
A
#
# COMPACT_ATOMS: atom_id res chain seq x y z
N MET A 1 -6.04 35.86 -12.62
CA MET A 1 -5.49 34.83 -13.54
C MET A 1 -5.15 33.57 -12.76
N ASP A 2 -4.83 33.70 -11.46
CA ASP A 2 -4.72 32.59 -10.50
C ASP A 2 -6.07 31.91 -10.17
N ASP A 3 -7.18 32.65 -10.16
CA ASP A 3 -8.53 32.05 -9.98
C ASP A 3 -9.00 31.18 -11.16
N LEU A 4 -8.36 31.29 -12.34
CA LEU A 4 -8.68 30.48 -13.52
C LEU A 4 -7.87 29.18 -13.59
N ILE A 5 -6.78 29.08 -12.83
CA ILE A 5 -5.87 27.91 -12.80
C ILE A 5 -6.34 26.89 -11.74
N ASN A 6 -7.04 27.37 -10.69
CA ASN A 6 -7.71 26.52 -9.70
C ASN A 6 -9.09 26.03 -10.15
N PHE A 7 -9.68 26.64 -11.18
CA PHE A 7 -10.92 26.22 -11.85
C PHE A 7 -10.67 25.29 -13.06
N ILE A 8 -9.57 24.54 -13.07
CA ILE A 8 -9.46 23.37 -13.95
C ILE A 8 -10.41 22.32 -13.35
N ASN A 9 -11.54 22.23 -14.05
CA ASN A 9 -12.90 21.90 -13.65
C ASN A 9 -13.03 20.58 -12.85
N ASP A 10 -13.74 20.60 -11.71
CA ASP A 10 -14.24 19.37 -11.04
C ASP A 10 -14.88 18.39 -12.02
N LYS A 11 -15.43 18.91 -13.12
CA LYS A 11 -15.95 18.13 -14.25
C LYS A 11 -14.92 17.19 -14.89
N GLU A 12 -13.65 17.60 -15.05
CA GLU A 12 -12.59 16.78 -15.63
C GLU A 12 -12.14 15.68 -14.66
N VAL A 13 -12.02 15.99 -13.36
CA VAL A 13 -11.74 15.00 -12.31
C VAL A 13 -12.87 13.99 -12.20
N ASN A 14 -14.12 14.44 -12.14
CA ASN A 14 -15.30 13.57 -12.14
C ASN A 14 -15.37 12.69 -13.39
N LEU A 15 -14.96 13.22 -14.56
CA LEU A 15 -14.90 12.44 -15.79
C LEU A 15 -13.80 11.37 -15.68
N ALA A 16 -12.59 11.72 -15.26
CA ALA A 16 -11.51 10.75 -15.05
C ALA A 16 -11.92 9.65 -14.06
N GLU A 17 -12.52 10.00 -12.92
CA GLU A 17 -13.07 9.04 -11.97
C GLU A 17 -14.08 8.09 -12.60
N SER A 18 -14.93 8.56 -13.50
CA SER A 18 -15.91 7.70 -14.18
C SER A 18 -15.24 6.65 -15.08
N TYR A 19 -14.13 7.00 -15.75
CA TYR A 19 -13.32 6.05 -16.52
C TYR A 19 -12.57 5.08 -15.61
N ILE A 20 -12.02 5.56 -14.49
CA ILE A 20 -11.37 4.69 -13.49
C ILE A 20 -12.37 3.66 -12.98
N LYS A 21 -13.53 4.09 -12.48
CA LYS A 21 -14.60 3.20 -11.98
C LYS A 21 -15.06 2.19 -13.05
N LYS A 22 -15.12 2.61 -14.32
CA LYS A 22 -15.42 1.72 -15.46
C LYS A 22 -14.37 0.62 -15.58
N TRP A 23 -13.08 0.97 -15.60
CA TRP A 23 -12.00 0.00 -15.77
C TRP A 23 -11.78 -0.86 -14.54
N GLU A 24 -12.00 -0.36 -13.33
CA GLU A 24 -11.99 -1.16 -12.11
C GLU A 24 -13.02 -2.29 -12.16
N LYS A 25 -14.25 -1.98 -12.60
CA LYS A 25 -15.29 -3.01 -12.78
C LYS A 25 -14.85 -4.09 -13.77
N ILE A 26 -14.09 -3.72 -14.80
CA ILE A 26 -13.57 -4.67 -15.79
C ILE A 26 -12.42 -5.49 -15.21
N LEU A 27 -11.46 -4.85 -14.51
CA LEU A 27 -10.29 -5.50 -13.93
C LEU A 27 -10.67 -6.48 -12.82
N PHE A 28 -11.55 -6.05 -11.92
CA PHE A 28 -12.00 -6.82 -10.76
C PHE A 28 -13.23 -7.68 -11.05
N SER A 29 -13.64 -7.82 -12.33
CA SER A 29 -14.70 -8.72 -12.73
C SER A 29 -14.32 -10.18 -12.44
N THR A 30 -15.25 -10.89 -11.78
CA THR A 30 -15.15 -12.33 -11.50
C THR A 30 -15.91 -13.21 -12.48
N HIS A 31 -16.39 -12.63 -13.58
CA HIS A 31 -17.00 -13.39 -14.67
C HIS A 31 -15.93 -14.18 -15.43
N LEU A 32 -16.26 -15.40 -15.85
CA LEU A 32 -15.36 -16.20 -16.68
C LEU A 32 -15.09 -15.51 -18.02
N ILE A 33 -13.88 -15.72 -18.53
CA ILE A 33 -13.43 -15.23 -19.82
C ILE A 33 -14.25 -15.90 -20.94
N ASP A 34 -14.73 -15.08 -21.87
CA ASP A 34 -15.27 -15.54 -23.14
C ASP A 34 -14.10 -15.94 -24.05
N LYS A 35 -13.87 -17.25 -24.20
CA LYS A 35 -12.71 -17.79 -24.91
C LYS A 35 -12.65 -17.36 -26.38
N ASP A 36 -13.80 -17.19 -27.04
CA ASP A 36 -13.85 -16.79 -28.44
C ASP A 36 -13.47 -15.31 -28.60
N ARG A 37 -13.95 -14.45 -27.69
CA ARG A 37 -13.56 -13.03 -27.68
C ARG A 37 -12.10 -12.83 -27.29
N ALA A 38 -11.64 -13.56 -26.28
CA ALA A 38 -10.26 -13.56 -25.84
C ALA A 38 -9.32 -13.97 -26.98
N LYS A 39 -9.66 -15.04 -27.70
CA LYS A 39 -8.95 -15.47 -28.90
C LYS A 39 -8.90 -14.37 -29.96
N ALA A 40 -10.04 -13.79 -30.31
CA ALA A 40 -10.11 -12.73 -31.31
C ALA A 40 -9.26 -11.50 -30.91
N ALA A 41 -9.27 -11.13 -29.63
CA ALA A 41 -8.48 -10.01 -29.12
C ALA A 41 -6.97 -10.27 -29.26
N VAL A 42 -6.51 -11.47 -28.90
CA VAL A 42 -5.09 -11.86 -29.03
C VAL A 42 -4.67 -11.96 -30.50
N GLU A 43 -5.46 -12.61 -31.35
CA GLU A 43 -5.15 -12.72 -32.79
C GLU A 43 -5.07 -11.34 -33.47
N SER A 44 -5.96 -10.41 -33.11
CA SER A 44 -5.92 -9.03 -33.58
C SER A 44 -4.64 -8.32 -33.13
N ALA A 45 -4.25 -8.47 -31.85
CA ALA A 45 -3.04 -7.87 -31.31
C ALA A 45 -1.78 -8.36 -32.04
N TYR A 46 -1.63 -9.68 -32.23
CA TYR A 46 -0.50 -10.25 -32.96
C TYR A 46 -0.48 -9.79 -34.42
N THR A 47 -1.63 -9.71 -35.08
CA THR A 47 -1.75 -9.21 -36.45
C THR A 47 -1.27 -7.76 -36.59
N ILE A 48 -1.73 -6.85 -35.72
CA ILE A 48 -1.32 -5.43 -35.72
C ILE A 48 0.18 -5.26 -35.51
N LEU A 49 0.79 -6.17 -34.75
CA LEU A 49 2.22 -6.18 -34.47
C LEU A 49 3.05 -6.92 -35.54
N ASN A 50 2.40 -7.49 -36.56
CA ASN A 50 3.01 -8.34 -37.59
C ASN A 50 3.74 -9.56 -37.01
N LEU A 51 3.15 -10.17 -35.99
CA LEU A 51 3.64 -11.39 -35.34
C LEU A 51 2.89 -12.61 -35.91
N PRO A 52 3.50 -13.81 -35.90
CA PRO A 52 2.78 -15.02 -36.24
C PRO A 52 1.65 -15.28 -35.23
N ILE A 53 0.48 -15.72 -35.71
CA ILE A 53 -0.66 -16.04 -34.83
C ILE A 53 -0.24 -17.13 -33.84
N PRO A 54 -0.38 -16.91 -32.52
CA PRO A 54 0.16 -17.82 -31.52
C PRO A 54 -0.79 -19.00 -31.27
N GLU A 55 -0.25 -20.10 -30.77
CA GLU A 55 -1.03 -21.12 -30.09
C GLU A 55 -1.58 -20.54 -28.76
N LEU A 56 -2.89 -20.68 -28.53
CA LEU A 56 -3.54 -20.17 -27.33
C LEU A 56 -3.70 -21.26 -26.27
N ILE A 57 -3.24 -20.98 -25.06
CA ILE A 57 -3.36 -21.87 -23.90
C ILE A 57 -4.17 -21.18 -22.81
N PHE A 58 -5.30 -21.77 -22.44
CA PHE A 58 -6.16 -21.27 -21.35
C PHE A 58 -5.86 -22.01 -20.06
N LEU A 59 -5.51 -21.28 -19.01
CA LEU A 59 -5.26 -21.80 -17.67
C LEU A 59 -6.40 -21.40 -16.72
N PRO A 60 -6.91 -22.31 -15.86
CA PRO A 60 -8.00 -21.98 -14.94
C PRO A 60 -7.55 -21.16 -13.72
N SER A 61 -6.25 -21.08 -13.47
CA SER A 61 -5.62 -20.30 -12.40
C SER A 61 -4.14 -20.08 -12.72
N PRO A 62 -3.46 -19.12 -12.07
CA PRO A 62 -2.01 -18.94 -12.21
C PRO A 62 -1.20 -20.13 -11.70
N TYR A 63 -1.80 -20.99 -10.87
CA TYR A 63 -1.12 -22.12 -10.23
C TYR A 63 -0.99 -23.35 -11.13
N VAL A 64 -1.85 -23.51 -12.14
CA VAL A 64 -1.90 -24.74 -12.92
C VAL A 64 -0.62 -24.97 -13.74
N ASN A 65 0.15 -25.94 -13.26
CA ASN A 65 1.21 -26.68 -13.96
C ASN A 65 2.38 -25.82 -14.46
N THR A 66 3.19 -25.34 -13.50
CA THR A 66 4.50 -24.69 -13.72
C THR A 66 5.45 -25.48 -14.64
N GLY A 67 5.25 -26.80 -14.79
CA GLY A 67 6.01 -27.62 -15.72
C GLY A 67 5.91 -27.17 -17.19
N MET A 68 4.78 -26.59 -17.60
CA MET A 68 4.61 -26.04 -18.96
C MET A 68 5.38 -24.72 -19.12
N LEU A 69 5.34 -23.84 -18.11
CA LEU A 69 6.09 -22.58 -18.11
C LEU A 69 7.60 -22.83 -18.22
N GLY A 70 8.10 -23.90 -17.59
CA GLY A 70 9.50 -24.33 -17.69
C GLY A 70 9.97 -24.69 -19.10
N THR A 71 9.05 -24.89 -20.06
CA THR A 71 9.39 -25.18 -21.47
C THR A 71 9.41 -23.95 -22.36
N LEU A 72 8.98 -22.78 -21.85
CA LEU A 72 8.89 -21.56 -22.62
C LEU A 72 10.26 -20.88 -22.76
N ASP A 73 10.53 -20.38 -23.96
CA ASP A 73 11.73 -19.60 -24.25
C ASP A 73 11.49 -18.13 -23.93
N LEU A 74 12.00 -17.67 -22.77
CA LEU A 74 11.87 -16.28 -22.32
C LEU A 74 12.48 -15.27 -23.29
N SER A 75 13.45 -15.67 -24.13
CA SER A 75 13.99 -14.76 -25.16
C SER A 75 12.95 -14.40 -26.25
N LYS A 76 11.87 -15.18 -26.33
CA LYS A 76 10.74 -14.96 -27.23
C LYS A 76 9.55 -14.30 -26.56
N TYR A 77 9.69 -13.83 -25.32
CA TYR A 77 8.64 -13.11 -24.63
C TYR A 77 8.33 -11.78 -25.33
N ILE A 78 7.06 -11.39 -25.33
CA ILE A 78 6.56 -10.19 -26.00
C ILE A 78 5.72 -9.37 -25.03
N PHE A 79 6.07 -8.10 -24.88
CA PHE A 79 5.24 -7.13 -24.17
C PHE A 79 4.09 -6.65 -25.07
N LEU A 80 3.09 -7.51 -25.28
CA LEU A 80 2.01 -7.31 -26.23
C LEU A 80 1.29 -5.97 -26.02
N ARG A 81 0.89 -5.67 -24.78
CA ARG A 81 0.22 -4.40 -24.45
C ARG A 81 1.16 -3.23 -24.54
N SER A 82 2.41 -3.37 -24.07
CA SER A 82 3.38 -2.27 -24.17
C SER A 82 3.64 -1.89 -25.63
N CYS A 83 3.77 -2.87 -26.53
CA CYS A 83 3.96 -2.63 -27.95
C CYS A 83 2.75 -1.93 -28.60
N LEU A 84 1.52 -2.34 -28.26
CA LEU A 84 0.31 -1.66 -28.72
C LEU A 84 0.21 -0.23 -28.17
N LYS A 85 0.46 -0.06 -26.87
CA LYS A 85 0.54 1.23 -26.20
C LYS A 85 1.56 2.14 -26.88
N ASP A 86 2.76 1.65 -27.21
CA ASP A 86 3.80 2.46 -27.84
C ASP A 86 3.41 2.92 -29.25
N LYS A 87 2.73 2.07 -30.02
CA LYS A 87 2.17 2.45 -31.33
C LYS A 87 1.06 3.49 -31.18
N LEU A 88 0.16 3.32 -30.21
CA LEU A 88 -0.90 4.28 -29.93
C LEU A 88 -0.34 5.60 -29.40
N ARG A 89 0.65 5.53 -28.49
CA ARG A 89 1.34 6.65 -27.87
C ARG A 89 1.95 7.57 -28.92
N LYS A 90 2.67 7.03 -29.91
CA LYS A 90 3.20 7.86 -31.01
C LYS A 90 2.11 8.69 -31.69
N SER A 91 0.90 8.13 -31.86
CA SER A 91 -0.22 8.88 -32.46
C SER A 91 -0.84 9.96 -31.54
N ILE A 92 -0.79 9.74 -30.22
CA ILE A 92 -1.38 10.66 -29.23
C ILE A 92 -0.38 11.76 -28.79
N TRP A 93 0.89 11.39 -28.54
CA TRP A 93 1.91 12.24 -27.92
C TRP A 93 2.59 13.24 -28.87
N ASP A 94 2.78 12.89 -30.15
CA ASP A 94 3.36 13.80 -31.14
C ASP A 94 2.56 15.12 -31.28
N ARG A 95 1.37 15.22 -30.67
CA ARG A 95 0.52 16.43 -30.60
C ARG A 95 0.20 16.95 -29.18
N THR A 96 0.27 16.11 -28.14
CA THR A 96 -0.08 16.54 -26.76
C THR A 96 1.08 17.19 -26.00
N ASP A 97 2.33 17.01 -26.46
CA ASP A 97 3.54 17.61 -25.86
C ASP A 97 3.49 19.16 -25.81
N GLU A 98 2.70 19.82 -26.67
CA GLU A 98 2.56 21.29 -26.62
C GLU A 98 1.67 21.80 -25.47
N LEU A 99 0.75 20.98 -24.94
CA LEU A 99 -0.25 21.40 -23.95
C LEU A 99 0.10 20.99 -22.51
N TYR A 100 0.75 19.83 -22.32
CA TYR A 100 1.00 19.27 -20.99
C TYR A 100 2.43 19.49 -20.47
N PHE A 101 3.46 19.38 -21.32
CA PHE A 101 4.87 19.45 -20.88
C PHE A 101 5.47 20.87 -20.88
N LYS A 102 4.73 21.90 -21.31
CA LYS A 102 5.13 23.30 -21.12
C LYS A 102 4.90 23.83 -19.70
N LYS A 103 4.34 23.04 -18.78
CA LYS A 103 4.37 23.37 -17.36
C LYS A 103 5.69 22.87 -16.76
N PRO A 104 6.60 23.76 -16.34
CA PRO A 104 7.86 23.36 -15.75
C PRO A 104 7.59 22.74 -14.38
N HIS A 105 8.00 21.49 -14.21
CA HIS A 105 8.11 20.80 -12.91
C HIS A 105 6.84 20.57 -12.07
N GLY A 106 5.64 20.69 -12.65
CA GLY A 106 4.41 20.27 -11.96
C GLY A 106 4.08 18.83 -12.33
N GLU A 107 4.11 17.93 -11.35
CA GLU A 107 3.59 16.56 -11.45
C GLU A 107 2.24 16.55 -12.20
N SER A 108 2.04 15.51 -13.02
CA SER A 108 0.76 15.27 -13.69
C SER A 108 -0.35 15.36 -12.65
N LYS A 109 -1.33 16.25 -12.82
CA LYS A 109 -2.53 16.38 -11.97
C LYS A 109 -3.35 15.08 -11.80
N TYR A 110 -2.94 14.00 -12.46
CA TYR A 110 -3.56 12.69 -12.43
C TYR A 110 -2.67 11.61 -11.79
N CYS A 111 -1.50 11.95 -11.22
CA CYS A 111 -0.63 10.97 -10.57
C CYS A 111 -1.33 10.23 -9.43
N HIS A 112 -2.11 10.93 -8.60
CA HIS A 112 -2.93 10.34 -7.54
C HIS A 112 -4.10 9.48 -8.05
N LEU A 113 -4.43 9.56 -9.35
CA LEU A 113 -5.43 8.69 -9.98
C LEU A 113 -4.82 7.43 -10.59
N ASP A 114 -3.50 7.25 -10.51
CA ASP A 114 -2.83 6.04 -11.00
C ASP A 114 -3.11 4.85 -10.08
N ARG A 115 -4.28 4.24 -10.26
CA ARG A 115 -4.67 2.98 -9.61
C ARG A 115 -3.98 1.76 -10.22
N SER A 116 -2.95 1.93 -11.06
CA SER A 116 -2.21 0.79 -11.60
C SER A 116 -1.50 0.00 -10.51
N GLU A 117 -1.07 0.65 -9.42
CA GLU A 117 -0.45 0.00 -8.27
C GLU A 117 -1.40 -0.98 -7.56
N LEU A 118 -2.70 -0.69 -7.52
CA LEU A 118 -3.70 -1.58 -6.91
C LEU A 118 -3.89 -2.87 -7.72
N PHE A 119 -3.90 -2.74 -9.05
CA PHE A 119 -3.95 -3.93 -9.91
C PHE A 119 -2.61 -4.66 -9.91
N GLN A 120 -1.50 -3.92 -9.86
CA GLN A 120 -0.16 -4.47 -9.70
C GLN A 120 -0.12 -5.36 -8.45
N HIS A 121 -0.66 -4.87 -7.34
CA HIS A 121 -0.72 -5.59 -6.10
C HIS A 121 -1.57 -6.88 -6.16
N LEU A 122 -2.73 -6.85 -6.83
CA LEU A 122 -3.49 -8.08 -7.11
C LEU A 122 -2.66 -9.08 -7.93
N CYS A 123 -1.91 -8.60 -8.91
CA CYS A 123 -1.06 -9.43 -9.75
C CYS A 123 0.14 -9.99 -8.98
N GLU A 124 0.73 -9.20 -8.10
CA GLU A 124 1.77 -9.62 -7.15
C GLU A 124 1.23 -10.72 -6.25
N CYS A 125 0.00 -10.57 -5.72
CA CYS A 125 -0.66 -11.59 -4.91
C CYS A 125 -0.79 -12.92 -5.67
N ILE A 126 -1.23 -12.85 -6.92
CA ILE A 126 -1.38 -13.99 -7.83
C ILE A 126 -0.01 -14.63 -8.13
N TYR A 127 1.03 -13.81 -8.32
CA TYR A 127 2.39 -14.28 -8.64
C TYR A 127 3.10 -14.93 -7.45
N TYR A 128 3.22 -14.23 -6.32
CA TYR A 128 3.98 -14.70 -5.16
C TYR A 128 3.39 -16.00 -4.57
N ASN A 129 2.09 -16.20 -4.67
CA ASN A 129 1.50 -17.47 -4.26
C ASN A 129 1.99 -18.66 -5.11
N SER A 130 2.25 -18.44 -6.41
CA SER A 130 2.74 -19.49 -7.31
C SER A 130 4.20 -19.89 -7.02
N THR A 131 5.02 -18.98 -6.49
CA THR A 131 6.42 -19.24 -6.13
C THR A 131 6.55 -19.87 -4.74
N LEU A 132 5.83 -19.35 -3.73
CA LEU A 132 5.89 -19.84 -2.33
C LEU A 132 5.48 -21.31 -2.16
N ILE A 133 4.58 -21.83 -3.01
CA ILE A 133 4.12 -23.22 -2.92
C ILE A 133 5.15 -24.21 -3.51
N ASN A 134 6.04 -23.74 -4.39
CA ASN A 134 7.05 -24.58 -5.01
C ASN A 134 8.41 -24.30 -4.35
N ASN A 135 8.80 -25.11 -3.36
CA ASN A 135 10.14 -25.12 -2.74
C ASN A 135 11.32 -25.32 -3.72
N ASN A 136 11.05 -25.37 -5.03
CA ASN A 136 11.98 -25.22 -6.12
C ASN A 136 11.35 -24.22 -7.10
N PRO A 137 11.70 -22.92 -7.05
CA PRO A 137 11.28 -22.03 -8.11
C PRO A 137 11.78 -22.60 -9.44
N PRO A 138 10.91 -22.70 -10.46
CA PRO A 138 11.31 -23.28 -11.73
C PRO A 138 12.46 -22.45 -12.29
N PHE A 139 13.66 -23.03 -12.44
CA PHE A 139 14.87 -22.69 -13.26
C PHE A 139 15.12 -21.26 -13.81
N PHE A 140 14.37 -20.25 -13.39
CA PHE A 140 14.34 -18.89 -13.88
C PHE A 140 14.87 -17.99 -12.77
N ASP A 141 15.53 -16.91 -13.15
CA ASP A 141 15.72 -15.78 -12.26
C ASP A 141 14.32 -15.24 -11.90
N GLU A 142 13.89 -15.47 -10.65
CA GLU A 142 12.56 -15.08 -10.13
C GLU A 142 12.22 -13.62 -10.44
N ASN A 143 13.25 -12.77 -10.52
CA ASN A 143 13.10 -11.37 -10.89
C ASN A 143 12.66 -11.19 -12.33
N THR A 144 13.22 -11.93 -13.29
CA THR A 144 12.93 -11.72 -14.72
C THR A 144 11.46 -12.03 -15.05
N PHE A 145 10.92 -13.13 -14.52
CA PHE A 145 9.53 -13.52 -14.80
C PHE A 145 8.51 -12.64 -14.05
N PHE A 146 8.83 -12.22 -12.84
CA PHE A 146 8.05 -11.23 -12.10
C PHE A 146 7.97 -9.89 -12.85
N GLN A 147 9.10 -9.38 -13.32
CA GLN A 147 9.15 -8.14 -14.09
C GLN A 147 8.32 -8.23 -15.37
N ILE A 148 8.44 -9.35 -16.11
CA ILE A 148 7.63 -9.67 -17.29
C ILE A 148 6.14 -9.52 -16.99
N TYR A 149 5.66 -10.14 -15.91
CA TYR A 149 4.27 -10.04 -15.47
C TYR A 149 3.86 -8.62 -15.08
N LEU A 150 4.66 -7.96 -14.23
CA LEU A 150 4.39 -6.60 -13.77
C LEU A 150 4.22 -5.63 -14.94
N PHE A 151 5.09 -5.73 -15.95
CA PHE A 151 5.04 -4.86 -17.12
C PHE A 151 3.78 -5.07 -17.96
N GLU A 152 3.39 -6.31 -18.26
CA GLU A 152 2.14 -6.53 -19.01
C GLU A 152 0.90 -6.16 -18.20
N PHE A 153 0.93 -6.36 -16.88
CA PHE A 153 -0.21 -6.06 -16.02
C PHE A 153 -0.43 -4.57 -15.79
N ARG A 154 0.65 -3.78 -15.69
CA ARG A 154 0.57 -2.32 -15.60
C ARG A 154 -0.23 -1.69 -16.75
N TYR A 155 -0.28 -2.36 -17.91
CA TYR A 155 -1.02 -1.88 -19.09
C TYR A 155 -2.41 -2.51 -19.27
N THR A 156 -2.92 -3.24 -18.27
CA THR A 156 -4.29 -3.80 -18.27
C THR A 156 -5.33 -2.74 -17.94
N ASN A 157 -4.92 -1.63 -17.32
CA ASN A 157 -5.82 -0.52 -16.97
C ASN A 157 -5.58 0.70 -17.90
N PRO A 158 -6.17 0.73 -19.10
CA PRO A 158 -5.96 1.82 -20.04
C PRO A 158 -6.93 3.00 -19.78
N TRP A 159 -7.41 3.24 -18.55
CA TRP A 159 -8.42 4.27 -18.25
C TRP A 159 -8.01 5.65 -18.77
N TYR A 160 -6.73 6.01 -18.64
CA TYR A 160 -6.20 7.27 -19.11
C TYR A 160 -6.31 7.37 -20.63
N TYR A 161 -5.94 6.31 -21.35
CA TYR A 161 -6.07 6.25 -22.81
C TYR A 161 -7.54 6.26 -23.24
N ASP A 162 -8.43 5.56 -22.54
CA ASP A 162 -9.86 5.53 -22.82
C ASP A 162 -10.50 6.91 -22.64
N LEU A 163 -10.12 7.65 -21.58
CA LEU A 163 -10.50 9.04 -21.37
C LEU A 163 -10.00 9.91 -22.53
N HIS A 164 -8.73 9.79 -22.88
CA HIS A 164 -8.13 10.59 -23.94
C HIS A 164 -8.78 10.33 -25.29
N VAL A 165 -8.94 9.07 -25.68
CA VAL A 165 -9.48 8.68 -26.99
C VAL A 165 -10.95 9.02 -27.16
N ASN A 166 -11.78 8.90 -26.11
CA ASN A 166 -13.22 9.12 -26.25
C ASN A 166 -13.69 10.51 -25.82
N SER A 167 -12.89 11.26 -25.07
CA SER A 167 -13.35 12.52 -24.46
C SER A 167 -12.44 13.71 -24.68
N ILE A 168 -11.16 13.52 -25.00
CA ILE A 168 -10.20 14.62 -25.19
C ILE A 168 -9.79 14.77 -26.66
N SER A 169 -9.48 13.66 -27.34
CA SER A 169 -9.02 13.65 -28.74
C SER A 169 -9.62 12.46 -29.50
N ASN A 170 -10.34 12.75 -30.58
CA ASN A 170 -10.84 11.72 -31.50
C ASN A 170 -9.80 11.32 -32.57
N GLU A 171 -8.56 11.79 -32.48
CA GLU A 171 -7.53 11.63 -33.51
C GLU A 171 -6.47 10.60 -33.11
N CYS A 172 -6.89 9.38 -32.80
CA CYS A 172 -5.97 8.26 -32.58
C CYS A 172 -6.20 7.13 -33.60
N ASN A 173 -5.26 6.20 -33.72
CA ASN A 173 -5.48 4.99 -34.50
C ASN A 173 -6.50 4.08 -33.78
N MET A 174 -7.77 4.19 -34.17
CA MET A 174 -8.88 3.45 -33.57
C MET A 174 -8.75 1.93 -33.69
N GLU A 175 -8.07 1.42 -34.72
CA GLU A 175 -7.83 -0.03 -34.87
C GLU A 175 -6.90 -0.55 -33.75
N ILE A 176 -5.81 0.18 -33.50
CA ILE A 176 -4.87 -0.13 -32.41
C ILE A 176 -5.53 0.04 -31.05
N TRP A 177 -6.27 1.14 -30.86
CA TRP A 177 -7.00 1.39 -29.62
C TRP A 177 -8.03 0.30 -29.34
N ASN A 178 -8.90 -0.03 -30.29
CA ASN A 178 -9.93 -1.04 -30.11
C ASN A 178 -9.31 -2.42 -29.85
N THR A 179 -8.17 -2.74 -30.47
CA THR A 179 -7.46 -4.00 -30.22
C THR A 179 -6.88 -4.04 -28.81
N TRP A 180 -6.19 -2.99 -28.37
CA TRP A 180 -5.66 -2.93 -27.00
C TRP A 180 -6.78 -2.94 -25.96
N LYS A 181 -7.83 -2.15 -26.17
CA LYS A 181 -9.03 -2.12 -25.33
C LYS A 181 -9.64 -3.52 -25.18
N SER A 182 -9.86 -4.22 -26.30
CA SER A 182 -10.41 -5.59 -26.28
C SER A 182 -9.49 -6.56 -25.53
N LEU A 183 -8.18 -6.41 -25.68
CA LEU A 183 -7.21 -7.23 -24.96
C LEU A 183 -7.28 -7.01 -23.43
N CYS A 184 -7.48 -5.77 -22.99
CA CYS A 184 -7.67 -5.46 -21.57
C CYS A 184 -9.03 -5.93 -21.02
N GLU A 185 -10.09 -5.86 -21.82
CA GLU A 185 -11.44 -6.28 -21.43
C GLU A 185 -11.56 -7.82 -21.34
N GLU A 186 -11.03 -8.54 -22.32
CA GLU A 186 -11.27 -9.97 -22.49
C GLU A 186 -10.14 -10.84 -21.89
N CYS A 187 -8.91 -10.34 -21.82
CA CYS A 187 -7.73 -11.11 -21.41
C CYS A 187 -6.93 -10.39 -20.30
N PRO A 188 -7.49 -10.11 -19.11
CA PRO A 188 -6.79 -9.32 -18.09
C PRO A 188 -5.45 -9.96 -17.68
N TYR A 189 -5.41 -11.29 -17.59
CA TYR A 189 -4.25 -12.05 -17.20
C TYR A 189 -3.65 -12.79 -18.41
N ILE A 190 -2.59 -12.24 -19.01
CA ILE A 190 -1.99 -12.75 -20.25
C ILE A 190 -0.46 -12.78 -20.16
N VAL A 191 0.14 -13.82 -20.74
CA VAL A 191 1.59 -13.93 -20.97
C VAL A 191 1.81 -14.28 -22.43
N ALA A 192 2.45 -13.38 -23.17
CA ALA A 192 2.59 -13.49 -24.62
C ALA A 192 4.03 -13.83 -25.04
N PHE A 193 4.18 -14.79 -25.94
CA PHE A 193 5.43 -15.16 -26.60
C PHE A 193 5.24 -15.14 -28.12
N GLU A 194 6.31 -15.19 -28.88
CA GLU A 194 6.26 -15.16 -30.35
C GLU A 194 5.25 -16.15 -30.97
N ASN A 195 5.21 -17.40 -30.50
CA ASN A 195 4.37 -18.45 -31.10
C ASN A 195 3.33 -19.03 -30.14
N THR A 196 3.26 -18.53 -28.90
CA THR A 196 2.37 -19.06 -27.86
C THR A 196 1.87 -17.91 -27.01
N CYS A 197 0.60 -17.96 -26.62
CA CYS A 197 0.01 -16.99 -25.72
C CYS A 197 -0.82 -17.71 -24.65
N ILE A 198 -0.50 -17.44 -23.39
CA ILE A 198 -1.17 -18.00 -22.23
C ILE A 198 -2.17 -16.97 -21.73
N ILE A 199 -3.42 -17.41 -21.56
CA ILE A 199 -4.53 -16.62 -21.02
C ILE A 199 -4.96 -17.30 -19.72
N ILE A 200 -4.88 -16.58 -18.62
CA ILE A 200 -5.24 -17.08 -17.29
C ILE A 200 -6.66 -16.61 -16.98
N GLU A 201 -7.50 -17.54 -16.52
CA GLU A 201 -8.88 -17.29 -16.14
C GLU A 201 -8.98 -16.27 -15.01
N ARG A 202 -10.10 -15.53 -14.97
CA ARG A 202 -10.38 -14.59 -13.87
C ARG A 202 -10.68 -15.36 -12.58
N PRO A 203 -10.40 -14.79 -11.39
CA PRO A 203 -10.94 -15.32 -10.14
C PRO A 203 -12.47 -15.40 -10.21
N ILE A 204 -13.06 -16.47 -9.66
CA ILE A 204 -14.51 -16.61 -9.50
C ILE A 204 -15.01 -15.92 -8.22
N GLU A 205 -14.12 -15.71 -7.25
CA GLU A 205 -14.36 -14.88 -6.07
C GLU A 205 -13.15 -13.96 -5.87
N LEU A 206 -13.40 -12.68 -5.61
CA LEU A 206 -12.40 -11.66 -5.33
C LEU A 206 -12.96 -10.72 -4.25
N TYR A 207 -12.25 -10.60 -3.13
CA TYR A 207 -12.60 -9.72 -2.03
C TYR A 207 -11.51 -8.67 -1.86
N LEU A 208 -11.93 -7.41 -1.84
CA LEU A 208 -11.07 -6.25 -1.70
C LEU A 208 -11.52 -5.42 -0.49
N ASP A 209 -10.59 -4.75 0.17
CA ASP A 209 -10.90 -3.76 1.21
C ASP A 209 -11.23 -2.38 0.61
N ARG A 210 -11.35 -1.36 1.47
CA ARG A 210 -11.67 0.02 1.05
C ARG A 210 -10.56 0.69 0.25
N GLN A 211 -9.33 0.22 0.41
CA GLN A 211 -8.17 0.68 -0.36
C GLN A 211 -8.02 -0.11 -1.66
N LEU A 212 -8.95 -1.03 -1.98
CA LEU A 212 -8.91 -1.94 -3.12
C LEU A 212 -7.75 -2.94 -3.04
N LEU A 213 -7.23 -3.21 -1.85
CA LEU A 213 -6.24 -4.27 -1.61
C LEU A 213 -6.95 -5.60 -1.38
N THR A 214 -6.32 -6.70 -1.76
CA THR A 214 -6.90 -8.03 -1.59
C THR A 214 -7.02 -8.38 -0.11
N HIS A 215 -8.23 -8.68 0.35
CA HIS A 215 -8.48 -8.89 1.78
C HIS A 215 -9.73 -9.73 2.02
N ALA A 216 -9.60 -10.73 2.89
CA ALA A 216 -10.75 -11.41 3.48
C ALA A 216 -10.38 -12.06 4.83
N GLU A 217 -11.29 -11.98 5.79
CA GLU A 217 -11.14 -12.58 7.11
C GLU A 217 -11.84 -13.94 7.22
N GLY A 218 -11.11 -14.98 7.59
CA GLY A 218 -11.65 -16.34 7.77
C GLY A 218 -12.06 -17.05 6.47
N LYS A 219 -11.72 -16.50 5.30
CA LYS A 219 -11.97 -17.10 3.98
C LYS A 219 -10.94 -16.62 2.96
N ALA A 220 -10.86 -17.29 1.81
CA ALA A 220 -9.97 -16.89 0.73
C ALA A 220 -10.35 -15.50 0.18
N ALA A 221 -9.35 -14.63 -0.04
CA ALA A 221 -9.53 -13.33 -0.69
C ALA A 221 -9.67 -13.49 -2.20
N ILE A 222 -9.02 -14.50 -2.78
CA ILE A 222 -9.07 -14.83 -4.21
C ILE A 222 -9.37 -16.32 -4.34
N LYS A 223 -10.28 -16.69 -5.24
CA LYS A 223 -10.57 -18.09 -5.57
C LYS A 223 -10.75 -18.27 -7.06
N PHE A 224 -10.14 -19.30 -7.61
CA PHE A 224 -10.20 -19.65 -9.04
C PHE A 224 -11.12 -20.85 -9.31
N ILE A 225 -11.45 -21.08 -10.58
CA ILE A 225 -12.40 -22.12 -11.00
C ILE A 225 -11.90 -23.55 -10.76
N ASP A 226 -10.59 -23.75 -10.70
CA ASP A 226 -9.97 -25.03 -10.34
C ASP A 226 -9.94 -25.30 -8.82
N GLY A 227 -10.44 -24.37 -8.01
CA GLY A 227 -10.43 -24.45 -6.56
C GLY A 227 -9.16 -23.91 -5.90
N HIS A 228 -8.20 -23.37 -6.67
CA HIS A 228 -7.05 -22.67 -6.10
C HIS A 228 -7.51 -21.43 -5.33
N GLN A 229 -6.91 -21.21 -4.17
CA GLN A 229 -7.31 -20.19 -3.19
C GLN A 229 -6.08 -19.42 -2.71
N ILE A 230 -6.24 -18.10 -2.59
CA ILE A 230 -5.23 -17.21 -2.03
C ILE A 230 -5.88 -16.46 -0.87
N TYR A 231 -5.22 -16.48 0.29
CA TYR A 231 -5.65 -15.79 1.49
C TYR A 231 -4.81 -14.52 1.64
N CYS A 232 -5.46 -13.38 1.84
CA CYS A 232 -4.79 -12.09 1.95
C CYS A 232 -5.38 -11.29 3.12
N ASN A 233 -4.52 -10.53 3.80
CA ASN A 233 -4.91 -9.55 4.81
C ASN A 233 -4.34 -8.18 4.39
N HIS A 234 -5.21 -7.30 3.88
CA HIS A 234 -4.85 -5.96 3.41
C HIS A 234 -3.68 -5.99 2.43
N GLY A 235 -3.79 -6.91 1.47
CA GLY A 235 -2.81 -7.11 0.42
C GLY A 235 -1.65 -8.06 0.76
N ILE A 236 -1.40 -8.34 2.04
CA ILE A 236 -0.35 -9.28 2.41
C ILE A 236 -0.90 -10.70 2.26
N ILE A 237 -0.26 -11.52 1.42
CA ILE A 237 -0.58 -12.95 1.30
C ILE A 237 -0.23 -13.62 2.63
N ILE A 238 -1.19 -14.35 3.19
CA ILE A 238 -1.02 -15.17 4.38
C ILE A 238 -1.26 -16.64 4.05
N SER A 239 -0.66 -17.53 4.81
CA SER A 239 -0.89 -18.96 4.64
C SER A 239 -2.32 -19.36 5.01
N ASP A 240 -2.77 -20.49 4.45
CA ASP A 240 -4.03 -21.15 4.80
C ASP A 240 -4.24 -21.34 6.32
N LYS A 241 -3.13 -21.49 7.07
CA LYS A 241 -3.15 -21.65 8.52
C LYS A 241 -3.83 -20.46 9.21
N TYR A 242 -3.62 -19.25 8.70
CA TYR A 242 -4.17 -18.01 9.23
C TYR A 242 -5.44 -17.61 8.51
N GLY A 243 -5.42 -17.63 7.17
CA GLY A 243 -6.49 -17.10 6.36
C GLY A 243 -7.83 -17.84 6.50
N LYS A 244 -7.81 -19.11 6.91
CA LYS A 244 -9.03 -19.90 7.17
C LYS A 244 -9.68 -19.60 8.52
N ILE A 245 -9.02 -18.81 9.39
CA ILE A 245 -9.47 -18.51 10.74
C ILE A 245 -9.70 -16.99 10.84
N HIS A 246 -10.81 -16.59 11.46
CA HIS A 246 -11.11 -15.17 11.66
C HIS A 246 -10.06 -14.53 12.59
N PRO A 247 -9.60 -13.29 12.35
CA PRO A 247 -8.60 -12.60 13.18
C PRO A 247 -8.85 -12.61 14.69
N ASN A 248 -10.11 -12.48 15.11
CA ASN A 248 -10.51 -12.59 16.52
C ASN A 248 -10.10 -13.90 17.21
N ASP A 249 -9.92 -14.98 16.45
CA ASP A 249 -9.52 -16.29 16.95
C ASP A 249 -8.01 -16.56 16.79
N TRP A 250 -7.25 -15.60 16.27
CA TRP A 250 -5.79 -15.74 16.10
C TRP A 250 -5.08 -15.81 17.45
N GLN A 251 -3.99 -16.60 17.48
CA GLN A 251 -3.23 -16.89 18.70
C GLN A 251 -1.82 -16.30 18.59
N SER A 252 -1.36 -15.59 19.63
CA SER A 252 -0.03 -14.97 19.65
C SER A 252 1.10 -15.99 19.47
N SER A 253 0.91 -17.22 19.94
CA SER A 253 1.87 -18.32 19.78
C SER A 253 2.13 -18.72 18.33
N TRP A 254 1.27 -18.33 17.38
CA TRP A 254 1.47 -18.66 15.98
C TRP A 254 2.68 -17.96 15.36
N ILE A 255 3.00 -16.75 15.82
CA ILE A 255 4.18 -16.03 15.35
C ILE A 255 5.45 -16.87 15.56
N LEU A 256 5.53 -17.59 16.69
CA LEU A 256 6.68 -18.40 17.09
C LEU A 256 6.96 -19.56 16.12
N SER A 257 5.97 -19.98 15.33
CA SER A 257 6.16 -21.01 14.32
C SER A 257 6.71 -20.48 13.00
N GLU A 258 6.54 -19.20 12.68
CA GLU A 258 7.10 -18.56 11.47
C GLU A 258 8.63 -18.44 11.55
N GLN A 259 9.17 -18.34 12.77
CA GLN A 259 10.62 -18.28 13.06
C GLN A 259 11.44 -19.44 12.45
N LYS A 260 10.80 -20.56 12.10
CA LYS A 260 11.48 -21.78 11.65
C LYS A 260 11.62 -21.88 10.12
N ILE A 261 10.95 -21.03 9.34
CA ILE A 261 10.72 -21.27 7.90
C ILE A 261 11.29 -20.17 6.99
N GLU A 262 12.07 -19.22 7.53
CA GLU A 262 12.43 -17.90 6.95
C GLU A 262 11.47 -16.83 7.47
N PHE A 263 12.02 -15.86 8.19
CA PHE A 263 11.27 -14.83 8.87
C PHE A 263 10.70 -13.84 7.85
N ASN A 264 9.37 -13.80 7.74
CA ASN A 264 8.64 -12.83 6.93
C ASN A 264 8.09 -11.72 7.83
N GLU A 265 8.68 -10.52 7.73
CA GLU A 265 8.31 -9.35 8.53
C GLU A 265 6.87 -8.89 8.30
N ASP A 266 6.36 -9.00 7.07
CA ASP A 266 5.00 -8.58 6.74
C ASP A 266 3.97 -9.49 7.39
N ILE A 267 4.21 -10.81 7.40
CA ILE A 267 3.33 -11.77 8.08
C ILE A 267 3.34 -11.50 9.59
N ALA A 268 4.51 -11.22 10.18
CA ALA A 268 4.61 -10.86 11.59
C ALA A 268 3.80 -9.60 11.92
N CYS A 269 3.93 -8.56 11.10
CA CYS A 269 3.16 -7.32 11.25
C CYS A 269 1.65 -7.59 11.14
N VAL A 270 1.21 -8.37 10.15
CA VAL A 270 -0.20 -8.78 10.00
C VAL A 270 -0.70 -9.47 11.26
N LEU A 271 0.03 -10.47 11.77
CA LEU A 271 -0.37 -11.18 12.99
C LEU A 271 -0.46 -10.25 14.20
N ILE A 272 0.55 -9.41 14.44
CA ILE A 272 0.58 -8.48 15.58
C ILE A 272 -0.55 -7.45 15.49
N CYS A 273 -0.75 -6.84 14.33
CA CYS A 273 -1.81 -5.84 14.12
C CYS A 273 -3.21 -6.45 14.31
N ASN A 274 -3.43 -7.68 13.84
CA ASN A 274 -4.73 -8.34 13.95
C ASN A 274 -5.01 -8.89 15.35
N ILE A 275 -4.00 -9.38 16.08
CA ILE A 275 -4.14 -9.86 17.46
C ILE A 275 -4.28 -8.70 18.45
N GLY A 276 -3.61 -7.57 18.17
CA GLY A 276 -3.48 -6.44 19.08
C GLY A 276 -2.13 -6.48 19.80
N TYR A 277 -1.41 -5.37 19.72
CA TYR A 277 -0.02 -5.26 20.19
C TYR A 277 0.15 -5.55 21.70
N LYS A 278 -0.78 -5.08 22.53
CA LYS A 278 -0.75 -5.34 23.98
C LYS A 278 -0.93 -6.83 24.29
N LYS A 279 -2.02 -7.42 23.79
CA LYS A 279 -2.31 -8.85 23.95
C LYS A 279 -1.13 -9.71 23.48
N PHE A 280 -0.58 -9.39 22.31
CA PHE A 280 0.59 -10.07 21.76
C PHE A 280 1.78 -10.11 22.75
N ARG A 281 2.13 -8.96 23.30
CA ARG A 281 3.24 -8.82 24.25
C ARG A 281 2.97 -9.48 25.60
N GLU A 282 1.72 -9.55 26.04
CA GLU A 282 1.39 -10.25 27.29
C GLU A 282 1.43 -11.78 27.13
N GLU A 283 1.14 -12.28 25.94
CA GLU A 283 1.04 -13.72 25.66
C GLU A 283 2.36 -14.36 25.18
N VAL A 284 3.30 -13.58 24.64
CA VAL A 284 4.59 -14.09 24.15
C VAL A 284 5.69 -13.87 25.22
N PRO A 285 6.60 -14.85 25.47
CA PRO A 285 7.66 -14.68 26.47
C PRO A 285 8.76 -13.67 26.05
N ASP A 286 9.27 -12.89 27.02
CA ASP A 286 10.30 -11.84 26.82
C ASP A 286 11.59 -12.30 26.12
N ARG A 287 11.96 -13.58 26.21
CA ARG A 287 13.18 -14.09 25.54
C ARG A 287 13.00 -14.29 24.04
N GLU A 288 11.76 -14.43 23.58
CA GLU A 288 11.41 -14.52 22.16
C GLU A 288 10.98 -13.15 21.61
N HIS A 289 10.65 -12.20 22.48
CA HIS A 289 10.28 -10.81 22.13
C HIS A 289 11.34 -10.04 21.35
N GLN A 290 12.63 -10.16 21.72
CA GLN A 290 13.69 -9.36 21.08
C GLN A 290 13.86 -9.65 19.58
N TYR A 291 13.40 -10.81 19.11
CA TYR A 291 13.47 -11.19 17.70
C TYR A 291 12.30 -10.64 16.87
N TRP A 292 11.11 -10.51 17.48
CA TRP A 292 9.89 -10.05 16.80
C TRP A 292 9.69 -8.54 16.91
N LEU A 293 10.23 -7.93 17.96
CA LEU A 293 10.28 -6.49 18.12
C LEU A 293 11.46 -5.94 17.31
N ASN A 294 11.56 -6.35 16.03
CA ASN A 294 12.07 -5.44 15.04
C ASN A 294 11.06 -4.28 14.94
N TYR A 295 11.02 -3.44 15.99
CA TYR A 295 10.15 -2.28 16.13
C TYR A 295 10.23 -1.42 14.88
N HIS A 296 11.42 -1.38 14.30
CA HIS A 296 11.66 -0.80 13.00
C HIS A 296 10.69 -1.34 11.95
N ALA A 297 10.60 -2.64 11.71
CA ALA A 297 9.69 -3.19 10.71
C ALA A 297 8.21 -2.84 10.98
N LEU A 298 7.73 -3.01 12.23
CA LEU A 298 6.33 -2.73 12.56
C LEU A 298 5.97 -1.24 12.48
N ILE A 299 6.83 -0.37 13.01
CA ILE A 299 6.66 1.10 12.94
C ILE A 299 6.77 1.55 11.48
N PHE A 300 7.78 1.07 10.76
CA PHE A 300 8.01 1.41 9.36
C PHE A 300 6.85 0.99 8.47
N ASN A 301 6.39 -0.26 8.58
CA ASN A 301 5.22 -0.75 7.83
C ASN A 301 3.97 0.09 8.15
N SER A 302 3.75 0.42 9.43
CA SER A 302 2.60 1.23 9.86
C SER A 302 2.67 2.67 9.33
N ILE A 303 3.83 3.32 9.37
CA ILE A 303 4.00 4.68 8.84
C ILE A 303 3.95 4.67 7.32
N SER A 304 4.52 3.66 6.64
CA SER A 304 4.36 3.48 5.20
C SER A 304 2.88 3.42 4.83
N LYS A 305 2.07 2.61 5.53
CA LYS A 305 0.62 2.54 5.31
C LYS A 305 -0.10 3.88 5.53
N ILE A 306 0.29 4.63 6.55
CA ILE A 306 -0.23 5.99 6.77
C ILE A 306 0.14 6.90 5.61
N ALA A 307 1.41 6.88 5.18
CA ALA A 307 1.92 7.70 4.08
C ALA A 307 1.26 7.32 2.75
N ASP A 308 1.14 6.04 2.42
CA ASP A 308 0.49 5.53 1.21
C ASP A 308 -0.99 5.94 1.17
N TRP A 309 -1.68 5.88 2.31
CA TRP A 309 -3.06 6.36 2.41
C TRP A 309 -3.15 7.87 2.20
N LEU A 310 -2.30 8.64 2.88
CA LEU A 310 -2.28 10.10 2.75
C LEU A 310 -1.93 10.52 1.32
N PHE A 311 -0.99 9.84 0.67
CA PHE A 311 -0.66 10.04 -0.73
C PHE A 311 -1.86 9.79 -1.63
N PHE A 312 -2.55 8.66 -1.43
CA PHE A 312 -3.67 8.26 -2.27
C PHE A 312 -4.89 9.18 -2.12
N TYR A 313 -5.20 9.61 -0.89
CA TYR A 313 -6.45 10.33 -0.60
C TYR A 313 -6.25 11.85 -0.39
N HIS A 314 -5.02 12.31 -0.13
CA HIS A 314 -4.74 13.69 0.28
C HIS A 314 -3.40 14.23 -0.26
N ASP A 315 -3.30 14.33 -1.58
CA ASP A 315 -2.11 14.78 -2.36
C ASP A 315 -1.39 16.03 -1.79
N ASP A 316 -2.12 17.02 -1.25
CA ASP A 316 -1.52 18.22 -0.62
C ASP A 316 -0.55 17.90 0.54
N PHE A 317 -0.66 16.72 1.18
CA PHE A 317 0.25 16.28 2.24
C PHE A 317 1.53 15.63 1.72
N TYR A 318 1.56 15.18 0.46
CA TYR A 318 2.71 14.46 -0.10
C TYR A 318 3.98 15.31 -0.13
N HIS A 319 3.85 16.61 -0.39
CA HIS A 319 5.01 17.52 -0.38
C HIS A 319 5.75 17.59 0.98
N TYR A 320 5.19 17.04 2.06
CA TYR A 320 5.80 16.97 3.38
C TYR A 320 6.34 15.58 3.75
N LEU A 321 5.88 14.53 3.09
CA LEU A 321 6.36 13.16 3.27
C LEU A 321 7.42 12.90 2.21
N ASN A 322 8.68 13.24 2.48
CA ASN A 322 9.77 13.00 1.53
C ASN A 322 10.01 11.48 1.38
N PRO A 323 9.54 10.82 0.30
CA PRO A 323 9.60 9.36 0.18
C PRO A 323 10.97 8.91 -0.36
N ASP A 324 11.86 9.85 -0.68
CA ASP A 324 13.22 9.62 -1.17
C ASP A 324 14.16 9.06 -0.08
N VAL A 325 13.60 8.48 0.99
CA VAL A 325 14.29 7.57 1.91
C VAL A 325 14.57 6.25 1.17
N SER A 326 15.37 6.35 0.11
CA SER A 326 15.98 5.19 -0.53
C SER A 326 16.79 4.41 0.50
N GLU A 327 16.90 3.10 0.28
CA GLU A 327 17.67 2.16 1.11
C GLU A 327 19.12 2.62 1.37
N GLN A 328 19.71 3.42 0.45
CA GLN A 328 21.03 4.02 0.57
C GLN A 328 21.10 5.21 1.55
N LEU A 329 19.99 5.95 1.73
CA LEU A 329 19.88 7.02 2.72
C LEU A 329 19.68 6.47 4.13
N VAL A 330 18.96 5.36 4.28
CA VAL A 330 18.82 4.64 5.56
C VAL A 330 20.19 4.26 6.10
N THR A 331 21.05 3.61 5.31
CA THR A 331 22.38 3.16 5.77
C THR A 331 23.30 4.32 6.17
N LYS A 332 23.26 5.43 5.42
CA LYS A 332 24.07 6.62 5.73
C LYS A 332 23.56 7.35 6.98
N LYS A 333 22.24 7.43 7.14
CA LYS A 333 21.60 8.01 8.33
C LYS A 333 21.86 7.15 9.57
N THR A 334 21.83 5.81 9.49
CA THR A 334 22.04 4.94 10.67
C THR A 334 23.34 5.24 11.40
N PHE A 335 24.46 5.39 10.69
CA PHE A 335 25.75 5.69 11.33
C PHE A 335 25.80 7.09 11.97
N GLU A 336 25.24 8.10 11.28
CA GLU A 336 25.15 9.47 11.80
C GLU A 336 24.24 9.53 13.04
N PHE A 337 23.13 8.79 13.02
CA PHE A 337 22.18 8.70 14.14
C PHE A 337 22.74 7.94 15.34
N GLU A 338 23.48 6.85 15.16
CA GLU A 338 24.13 6.16 16.29
C GLU A 338 25.11 7.07 17.03
N CYS A 339 25.94 7.81 16.29
CA CYS A 339 26.85 8.79 16.88
C CYS A 339 26.09 9.92 17.59
N PHE A 340 24.97 10.36 16.99
CA PHE A 340 24.08 11.37 17.55
C PHE A 340 23.39 10.89 18.84
N PHE A 341 22.82 9.69 18.87
CA PHE A 341 22.17 9.13 20.05
C PHE A 341 23.14 8.93 21.21
N ASN A 342 24.36 8.46 20.91
CA ASN A 342 25.42 8.31 21.91
C ASN A 342 25.91 9.64 22.51
N SER A 343 25.55 10.78 21.90
CA SER A 343 25.88 12.11 22.45
C SER A 343 24.88 12.62 23.49
N PHE A 344 23.72 11.96 23.65
CA PHE A 344 22.72 12.40 24.61
C PHE A 344 23.10 12.03 26.05
N PRO A 345 22.69 12.87 27.03
CA PRO A 345 22.86 12.54 28.43
C PRO A 345 21.83 11.50 28.94
N PHE A 346 21.07 10.88 28.04
CA PHE A 346 20.02 9.89 28.30
C PHE A 346 19.97 8.87 27.17
N LYS A 347 19.21 7.79 27.38
CA LYS A 347 18.93 6.77 26.37
C LYS A 347 17.51 6.90 25.85
N LEU A 348 17.35 6.73 24.54
CA LEU A 348 16.05 6.59 23.90
C LEU A 348 15.56 5.14 24.04
N SER A 349 14.24 4.95 24.09
CA SER A 349 13.68 3.59 23.97
C SER A 349 13.97 3.01 22.58
N GLN A 350 14.03 1.68 22.46
CA GLN A 350 14.35 1.02 21.18
C GLN A 350 13.30 1.32 20.09
N GLU A 351 12.02 1.41 20.44
CA GLU A 351 10.96 1.81 19.52
C GLU A 351 11.15 3.26 19.02
N LEU A 352 11.64 4.14 19.88
CA LEU A 352 11.83 5.54 19.54
C LEU A 352 13.06 5.70 18.63
N GLN A 353 14.15 4.99 18.92
CA GLN A 353 15.30 4.92 18.02
C GLN A 353 14.88 4.44 16.63
N SER A 354 14.03 3.40 16.57
CA SER A 354 13.49 2.86 15.33
C SER A 354 12.66 3.88 14.56
N LEU A 355 11.76 4.60 15.25
CA LEU A 355 10.99 5.70 14.67
C LEU A 355 11.93 6.81 14.12
N CYS A 356 12.98 7.16 14.86
CA CYS A 356 13.92 8.20 14.47
C CYS A 356 14.78 7.86 13.26
N LEU A 357 15.11 6.58 13.09
CA LEU A 357 15.92 6.13 11.96
C LEU A 357 15.13 6.15 10.65
N GLY A 358 13.83 5.87 10.72
CA GLY A 358 12.96 5.80 9.54
C GLY A 358 12.44 7.15 9.06
N TYR A 359 12.19 8.11 9.97
CA TYR A 359 11.35 9.28 9.67
C TYR A 359 11.85 10.58 10.30
N ASP A 360 11.73 11.66 9.55
CA ASP A 360 12.17 13.01 9.93
C ASP A 360 11.04 13.88 10.52
N GLY A 361 9.78 13.46 10.42
CA GLY A 361 8.60 14.16 10.92
C GLY A 361 8.12 15.27 9.97
N SER A 362 7.41 16.27 10.48
CA SER A 362 6.85 17.44 9.74
C SER A 362 5.54 17.22 8.99
N TYR A 363 4.78 16.17 9.31
CA TYR A 363 3.53 15.85 8.62
C TYR A 363 2.42 15.46 9.59
N GLN A 364 1.18 15.60 9.13
CA GLN A 364 0.00 15.17 9.88
C GLN A 364 -0.12 13.65 9.79
N ILE A 365 -0.16 12.96 10.93
CA ILE A 365 -0.31 11.50 10.99
C ILE A 365 -1.72 11.06 11.35
N ALA A 366 -2.52 11.91 12.01
CA ALA A 366 -3.93 11.66 12.29
C ALA A 366 -4.69 13.01 12.28
N PRO A 367 -6.04 13.03 12.27
CA PRO A 367 -6.83 14.25 12.40
C PRO A 367 -6.34 15.13 13.58
N GLY A 368 -5.84 16.33 13.26
CA GLY A 368 -5.30 17.28 14.24
C GLY A 368 -3.97 16.87 14.91
N LEU A 369 -3.32 15.77 14.51
CA LEU A 369 -2.08 15.27 15.13
C LEU A 369 -0.90 15.32 14.16
N TYR A 370 0.11 16.11 14.51
CA TYR A 370 1.28 16.37 13.67
C TYR A 370 2.56 15.80 14.28
N PHE A 371 3.33 15.08 13.47
CA PHE A 371 4.64 14.56 13.84
C PHE A 371 5.67 15.68 13.82
N TYR A 372 6.28 15.95 14.97
CA TYR A 372 7.29 16.99 15.13
C TYR A 372 8.58 16.59 14.41
N PRO A 373 9.28 17.53 13.75
CA PRO A 373 10.53 17.22 13.08
C PRO A 373 11.53 16.65 14.08
N ILE A 374 12.08 15.46 13.82
CA ILE A 374 12.68 14.70 14.90
C ILE A 374 14.00 15.28 15.39
N GLU A 375 14.77 15.89 14.48
CA GLU A 375 15.95 16.66 14.83
C GLU A 375 15.59 17.81 15.78
N GLN A 376 14.46 18.47 15.55
CA GLN A 376 13.98 19.54 16.41
C GLN A 376 13.40 19.00 17.72
N ALA A 377 12.69 17.86 17.70
CA ALA A 377 12.18 17.19 18.89
C ALA A 377 13.31 16.86 19.86
N ILE A 378 14.41 16.37 19.29
CA ILE A 378 15.61 15.99 20.01
C ILE A 378 16.41 17.23 20.43
N GLN A 379 16.59 18.24 19.58
CA GLN A 379 17.30 19.48 19.98
C GLN A 379 16.58 20.28 21.07
N ASN A 380 15.26 20.14 21.16
CA ASN A 380 14.42 20.86 22.13
C ASN A 380 13.98 20.00 23.31
N TYR A 381 14.70 18.92 23.65
CA TYR A 381 14.42 18.21 24.90
C TYR A 381 14.59 19.17 26.08
N THR A 382 13.79 18.98 27.13
CA THR A 382 14.04 19.69 28.39
C THR A 382 14.18 18.70 29.54
N PHE A 383 15.00 19.09 30.51
CA PHE A 383 15.28 18.29 31.70
C PHE A 383 14.38 18.77 32.83
N GLU A 384 13.41 17.94 33.21
CA GLU A 384 12.51 18.20 34.33
C GLU A 384 12.42 16.96 35.21
N CYS A 385 12.50 17.15 36.52
CA CYS A 385 12.28 16.08 37.50
C CYS A 385 13.10 14.78 37.27
N GLN A 386 14.38 14.89 36.90
CA GLN A 386 15.29 13.76 36.65
C GLN A 386 15.00 12.94 35.39
N SER A 387 14.08 13.39 34.54
CA SER A 387 13.82 12.78 33.24
C SER A 387 13.96 13.82 32.13
N TYR A 388 14.24 13.32 30.94
CA TYR A 388 14.26 14.12 29.71
C TYR A 388 12.96 13.84 28.97
N PHE A 389 12.22 14.88 28.58
CA PHE A 389 11.06 14.67 27.72
C PHE A 389 11.37 15.07 26.27
N ILE A 390 10.93 14.23 25.34
CA ILE A 390 11.08 14.45 23.90
C ILE A 390 9.68 14.61 23.31
N ARG A 391 9.43 15.79 22.73
CA ARG A 391 8.16 16.11 22.07
C ARG A 391 8.09 15.40 20.74
N LEU A 392 7.24 14.38 20.63
CA LEU A 392 7.06 13.62 19.41
C LEU A 392 5.98 14.23 18.52
N PHE A 393 4.84 14.59 19.09
CA PHE A 393 3.72 15.11 18.31
C PHE A 393 3.17 16.40 18.93
N HIS A 394 2.46 17.17 18.12
CA HIS A 394 1.64 18.27 18.61
C HIS A 394 0.23 18.19 18.03
N GLY A 395 -0.75 18.55 18.85
CA GLY A 395 -2.14 18.68 18.45
C GLY A 395 -2.48 20.08 17.93
N ASP A 396 -3.61 20.19 17.26
CA ASP A 396 -4.19 21.46 16.81
C ASP A 396 -4.81 22.29 17.95
N ARG A 397 -5.15 21.67 19.09
CA ARG A 397 -5.62 22.34 20.33
C ARG A 397 -4.47 22.69 21.28
N GLN A 398 -3.24 22.79 20.75
CA GLN A 398 -2.02 23.13 21.47
C GLN A 398 -1.56 22.07 22.50
N GLU A 399 -2.13 20.87 22.46
CA GLU A 399 -1.61 19.75 23.24
C GLU A 399 -0.27 19.26 22.69
N ILE A 400 0.61 18.83 23.58
CA ILE A 400 1.89 18.22 23.22
C ILE A 400 1.86 16.73 23.57
N TYR A 401 2.49 15.93 22.72
CA TYR A 401 2.66 14.50 22.94
C TYR A 401 4.13 14.19 23.06
N TYR A 402 4.52 13.54 24.15
CA TYR A 402 5.93 13.33 24.45
C TYR A 402 6.20 11.99 25.12
N VAL A 403 7.47 11.60 25.10
CA VAL A 403 7.97 10.41 25.78
C VAL A 403 9.03 10.81 26.80
N LEU A 404 9.06 10.09 27.92
CA LEU A 404 10.07 10.26 28.94
C LEU A 404 11.28 9.35 28.64
N CYS A 405 12.46 9.94 28.70
CA CYS A 405 13.76 9.28 28.54
C CYS A 405 14.56 9.45 29.85
N ASP A 406 15.33 8.42 30.19
CA ASP A 406 16.20 8.42 31.36
C ASP A 406 17.54 7.75 31.01
N ASN A 407 18.35 7.44 32.02
CA ASN A 407 19.67 6.84 31.81
C ASN A 407 19.60 5.33 31.50
N GLU A 408 18.44 4.71 31.69
CA GLU A 408 18.23 3.29 31.46
C GLU A 408 17.68 3.06 30.05
N GLU A 409 18.18 2.00 29.42
CA GLU A 409 17.66 1.62 28.12
C GLU A 409 16.35 0.86 28.31
N ARG A 410 15.26 1.45 27.85
CA ARG A 410 13.94 0.83 27.91
C ARG A 410 13.57 0.26 26.55
N MET A 411 12.86 -0.86 26.54
CA MET A 411 12.27 -1.39 25.31
C MET A 411 11.22 -0.42 24.75
N ILE A 412 10.37 0.09 25.64
CA ILE A 412 9.22 0.96 25.31
C ILE A 412 9.13 2.13 26.30
N SER A 413 8.51 3.22 25.85
CA SER A 413 8.20 4.38 26.69
C SER A 413 6.75 4.83 26.45
N PRO A 414 5.94 5.03 27.51
CA PRO A 414 4.61 5.57 27.37
C PRO A 414 4.59 6.93 26.67
N VAL A 415 3.59 7.13 25.83
CA VAL A 415 3.32 8.42 25.20
C VAL A 415 2.39 9.20 26.10
N TYR A 416 2.85 10.34 26.58
CA TYR A 416 2.07 11.28 27.37
C TYR A 416 1.44 12.33 26.47
N CYS A 417 0.24 12.79 26.83
CA CYS A 417 -0.42 13.95 26.23
C CYS A 417 -0.61 15.02 27.33
N GLN A 418 -0.30 16.27 27.01
CA GLN A 418 -0.49 17.39 27.92
C GLN A 418 -1.15 18.58 27.21
N PHE A 419 -2.28 19.03 27.75
CA PHE A 419 -2.94 20.26 27.34
C PHE A 419 -2.40 21.47 28.12
N PRO A 420 -2.46 22.69 27.56
CA PRO A 420 -2.07 23.89 28.28
C PRO A 420 -2.78 24.01 29.64
N GLY A 421 -1.99 24.08 30.72
CA GLY A 421 -2.49 24.23 32.08
C GLY A 421 -3.15 23.00 32.69
N LYS A 422 -3.05 21.82 32.07
CA LYS A 422 -3.52 20.55 32.63
C LYS A 422 -2.36 19.62 32.98
N GLU A 423 -2.61 18.71 33.90
CA GLU A 423 -1.70 17.61 34.21
C GLU A 423 -1.56 16.66 33.01
N PRO A 424 -0.35 16.11 32.76
CA PRO A 424 -0.16 15.15 31.69
C PRO A 424 -0.89 13.84 31.97
N VAL A 425 -1.39 13.20 30.92
CA VAL A 425 -2.05 11.90 30.97
C VAL A 425 -1.35 10.92 30.04
N ILE A 426 -1.36 9.62 30.36
CA ILE A 426 -0.86 8.59 29.46
C ILE A 426 -1.87 8.44 28.32
N TYR A 427 -1.41 8.73 27.10
CA TYR A 427 -2.19 8.73 25.87
C TYR A 427 -2.11 7.38 25.18
N ALA A 428 -0.91 6.82 25.06
CA ALA A 428 -0.70 5.49 24.54
C ALA A 428 0.34 4.75 25.38
N GLU A 429 0.23 3.43 25.40
CA GLU A 429 1.14 2.58 26.19
C GLU A 429 2.59 2.69 25.72
N CYS A 430 2.78 2.86 24.41
CA CYS A 430 4.08 3.09 23.79
C CYS A 430 3.95 3.72 22.39
N VAL A 431 5.07 4.13 21.81
CA VAL A 431 5.10 4.76 20.46
C VAL A 431 4.63 3.77 19.40
N THR A 432 5.10 2.53 19.43
CA THR A 432 4.66 1.49 18.48
C THR A 432 3.15 1.29 18.53
N SER A 433 2.57 1.16 19.73
CA SER A 433 1.13 0.98 19.89
C SER A 433 0.35 2.15 19.28
N LEU A 434 0.77 3.39 19.53
CA LEU A 434 0.12 4.57 18.96
C LEU A 434 0.16 4.56 17.42
N ILE A 435 1.33 4.35 16.83
CA ILE A 435 1.51 4.36 15.38
C ILE A 435 0.70 3.25 14.70
N VAL A 436 0.72 2.03 15.25
CA VAL A 436 -0.08 0.91 14.73
C VAL A 436 -1.58 1.20 14.85
N THR A 437 -2.01 1.82 15.95
CA THR A 437 -3.42 2.22 16.14
C THR A 437 -3.85 3.21 15.06
N ILE A 438 -3.02 4.22 14.77
CA ILE A 438 -3.29 5.23 13.73
C ILE A 438 -3.34 4.58 12.34
N ALA A 439 -2.39 3.71 12.01
CA ALA A 439 -2.39 2.99 10.74
C ALA A 439 -3.67 2.16 10.56
N GLN A 440 -4.10 1.42 11.59
CA GLN A 440 -5.36 0.67 11.56
C GLN A 440 -6.58 1.59 11.38
N CYS A 441 -6.57 2.80 11.96
CA CYS A 441 -7.66 3.75 11.78
C CYS A 441 -7.84 4.19 10.31
N TYR A 442 -6.76 4.39 9.55
CA TYR A 442 -6.86 4.63 8.11
C TYR A 442 -7.33 3.40 7.34
N GLN A 443 -6.80 2.23 7.69
CA GLN A 443 -7.11 0.96 7.03
C GLN A 443 -8.60 0.59 7.16
N GLU A 444 -9.18 0.78 8.35
CA GLU A 444 -10.60 0.50 8.64
C GLU A 444 -11.55 1.66 8.25
N GLY A 445 -11.00 2.74 7.69
CA GLY A 445 -11.71 3.98 7.38
C GLY A 445 -12.42 4.58 8.60
N ALA A 446 -11.75 4.51 9.74
CA ALA A 446 -12.04 5.29 10.94
C ALA A 446 -11.53 6.73 10.75
N TYR A 447 -10.45 6.91 9.98
CA TYR A 447 -10.07 8.19 9.37
C TYR A 447 -10.48 8.22 7.90
N TYR A 448 -10.98 9.37 7.43
CA TYR A 448 -11.47 9.53 6.06
C TYR A 448 -11.36 10.98 5.58
N ILE A 449 -11.40 11.19 4.27
CA ILE A 449 -11.44 12.53 3.69
C ILE A 449 -12.88 13.04 3.65
N ALA A 450 -13.12 14.17 4.32
CA ALA A 450 -14.31 14.97 4.09
C ALA A 450 -14.00 16.07 3.07
N ILE A 451 -15.00 16.40 2.26
CA ILE A 451 -14.94 17.51 1.31
C ILE A 451 -15.99 18.51 1.76
N ASP A 452 -15.56 19.72 2.09
CA ASP A 452 -16.47 20.83 2.34
C ASP A 452 -17.17 21.20 1.03
N GLU A 453 -18.49 21.04 0.96
CA GLU A 453 -19.27 21.22 -0.27
C GLU A 453 -19.25 22.67 -0.81
N GLU A 454 -19.05 23.65 0.07
CA GLU A 454 -19.06 25.07 -0.32
C GLU A 454 -17.71 25.53 -0.87
N THR A 455 -16.63 25.05 -0.26
CA THR A 455 -15.25 25.50 -0.54
C THR A 455 -14.44 24.50 -1.36
N GLY A 456 -14.90 23.25 -1.48
CA GLY A 456 -14.15 22.13 -2.06
C GLY A 456 -12.94 21.70 -1.23
N LYS A 457 -12.75 22.29 -0.03
CA LYS A 457 -11.60 22.01 0.83
C LYS A 457 -11.68 20.58 1.36
N ARG A 458 -10.57 19.84 1.25
CA ARG A 458 -10.41 18.51 1.83
C ARG A 458 -9.88 18.61 3.26
N SER A 459 -10.43 17.82 4.18
CA SER A 459 -9.91 17.62 5.54
C SER A 459 -9.93 16.14 5.90
N ILE A 460 -9.01 15.73 6.76
CA ILE A 460 -9.04 14.39 7.36
C ILE A 460 -9.96 14.47 8.58
N GLU A 461 -11.07 13.76 8.52
CA GLU A 461 -12.06 13.63 9.59
C GLU A 461 -12.01 12.23 10.20
N GLN A 462 -12.77 12.06 11.28
CA GLN A 462 -12.69 10.89 12.14
C GLN A 462 -14.08 10.35 12.54
N ASP A 463 -14.25 9.03 12.50
CA ASP A 463 -15.47 8.30 12.89
C ASP A 463 -15.26 7.64 14.25
N LEU A 464 -15.74 8.30 15.31
CA LEU A 464 -15.49 7.86 16.69
C LEU A 464 -16.00 6.45 17.00
N ASP A 465 -17.11 6.03 16.37
CA ASP A 465 -17.69 4.70 16.58
C ASP A 465 -16.77 3.59 16.05
N LYS A 466 -15.98 3.88 15.00
CA LYS A 466 -14.96 2.97 14.46
C LYS A 466 -13.63 3.08 15.20
N ILE A 467 -13.27 4.28 15.66
CA ILE A 467 -12.01 4.54 16.35
C ILE A 467 -11.97 3.84 17.70
N GLU A 468 -13.04 3.91 18.48
CA GLU A 468 -13.09 3.36 19.84
C GLU A 468 -12.66 1.89 19.93
N PRO A 469 -13.21 0.94 19.16
CA PRO A 469 -12.79 -0.47 19.22
C PRO A 469 -11.34 -0.68 18.76
N ILE A 470 -10.82 0.14 17.84
CA ILE A 470 -9.42 0.06 17.40
C ILE A 470 -8.50 0.52 18.54
N PHE A 471 -8.82 1.63 19.20
CA PHE A 471 -8.05 2.12 20.35
C PHE A 471 -8.11 1.15 21.53
N GLU A 472 -9.28 0.58 21.82
CA GLU A 472 -9.43 -0.43 22.87
C GLU A 472 -8.58 -1.68 22.60
N LYS A 473 -8.48 -2.10 21.34
CA LYS A 473 -7.64 -3.24 20.93
C LYS A 473 -6.15 -3.03 21.24
N PHE A 474 -5.62 -1.83 21.01
CA PHE A 474 -4.17 -1.56 21.11
C PHE A 474 -3.77 -0.88 22.43
N ASN A 475 -4.66 -0.10 23.03
CA ASN A 475 -4.42 0.71 24.24
C ASN A 475 -5.62 0.62 25.22
N PRO A 476 -6.03 -0.59 25.66
CA PRO A 476 -7.25 -0.76 26.46
C PRO A 476 -7.21 0.01 27.79
N ASP A 477 -6.04 0.16 28.40
CA ASP A 477 -5.90 0.87 29.68
C ASP A 477 -6.03 2.38 29.55
N GLN A 478 -5.93 2.91 28.33
CA GLN A 478 -6.02 4.34 28.05
C GLN A 478 -7.40 4.73 27.48
N ILE A 479 -8.32 3.78 27.23
CA ILE A 479 -9.56 4.06 26.51
C ILE A 479 -10.42 5.16 27.17
N ASP A 480 -10.43 5.23 28.50
CA ASP A 480 -11.15 6.27 29.22
C ASP A 480 -10.49 7.65 29.09
N THR A 481 -9.16 7.70 29.00
CA THR A 481 -8.42 8.91 28.64
C THR A 481 -8.90 9.39 27.27
N TRP A 482 -8.92 8.51 26.27
CA TRP A 482 -9.35 8.83 24.90
C TRP A 482 -10.80 9.32 24.84
N ARG A 483 -11.73 8.61 25.48
CA ARG A 483 -13.14 9.01 25.59
C ARG A 483 -13.29 10.39 26.23
N SER A 484 -12.42 10.76 27.18
CA SER A 484 -12.41 12.10 27.76
C SER A 484 -11.88 13.15 26.78
N LEU A 485 -10.84 12.83 25.99
CA LEU A 485 -10.22 13.73 25.03
C LEU A 485 -11.08 14.00 23.79
N TRP A 486 -11.91 13.04 23.37
CA TRP A 486 -12.84 13.19 22.26
C TRP A 486 -14.11 13.99 22.61
N LYS A 487 -14.47 14.06 23.91
CA LYS A 487 -15.61 14.84 24.39
C LYS A 487 -15.28 16.31 24.64
N SER A 488 -14.00 16.65 24.76
CA SER A 488 -13.50 18.00 25.04
C SER A 488 -13.14 18.74 23.77
#